data_AF-A0A218P9F7-F1
#
_entry.id   AF-A0A218P9F7-F1
#
_cell.length_a   1.000
_cell.length_b   1.000
_cell.length_c   1.000
_cell.angle_alpha   90.00
_cell.angle_beta   90.00
_cell.angle_gamma   90.00
#
_symmetry.space_group_name_H-M   'P 1'
#
loop_
_entity.id
_entity.type
_entity.pdbx_description
1 polymer ?
#
loop_
_entity_poly.entity_id
_entity_poly.type
_entity_poly.pdbx_seq_one_letter_code
_entity_poly.pdbx_strand_id
1 'polypeptide(L)'
;MKLSRIKLLTGLLVALILVLSASTIQWIAYENARTKASALPCNLSPAPYRLEVESFLPPEELLDRAVGHRYNDGELEILVPEKIGSMDPSYKHLTWLLSWKLNDSVSSLRDFLDNGSDEEVQMAFQVVKRYYLMLRLEKEYCRKNLTAVVFRPSPPLKWLLSMKSSAGKLAGSPDFSASLLALSVAFLISALFWLWLFLVSKLSLRGHLRVMVAFVLLILFFGSMIFALNSLLSSGMDDGKSPSSQECDVWHTMDCYSLLFNEAFDHMDSAATCETLDYLRDRLDAQEMGRLEEALGVAYP
;
A
#
# COMPACT_ATOMS: atom_id res chain seq x y z
N MET A 1 51.53 -4.69 -16.85
CA MET A 1 50.15 -4.18 -17.06
C MET A 1 49.04 -5.24 -17.11
N LYS A 2 49.26 -6.50 -17.52
CA LYS A 2 48.18 -7.53 -17.57
C LYS A 2 47.68 -8.00 -16.18
N LEU A 3 48.55 -8.02 -15.17
CA LEU A 3 48.21 -8.55 -13.84
C LEU A 3 47.29 -7.63 -13.01
N SER A 4 47.39 -6.29 -13.17
CA SER A 4 46.53 -5.36 -12.44
C SER A 4 45.11 -5.29 -13.00
N ARG A 5 44.93 -5.47 -14.32
CA ARG A 5 43.61 -5.56 -14.94
C ARG A 5 42.84 -6.81 -14.50
N ILE A 6 43.51 -7.95 -14.32
CA ILE A 6 42.89 -9.18 -13.82
C ILE A 6 42.43 -9.02 -12.38
N LYS A 7 43.24 -8.41 -11.51
CA LYS A 7 42.86 -8.13 -10.11
C LYS A 7 41.69 -7.15 -10.00
N LEU A 8 41.67 -6.11 -10.84
CA LEU A 8 40.57 -5.14 -10.92
C LEU A 8 39.27 -5.83 -11.39
N LEU A 9 39.33 -6.66 -12.43
CA LEU A 9 38.18 -7.42 -12.93
C LEU A 9 37.66 -8.42 -11.89
N THR A 10 38.52 -9.16 -11.20
CA THR A 10 38.09 -10.08 -10.14
C THR A 10 37.47 -9.35 -8.96
N GLY A 11 38.01 -8.18 -8.57
CA GLY A 11 37.42 -7.36 -7.50
C GLY A 11 36.03 -6.83 -7.87
N LEU A 12 35.89 -6.36 -9.12
CA LEU A 12 34.61 -5.84 -9.63
C LEU A 12 33.56 -6.95 -9.77
N LEU A 13 33.98 -8.16 -10.15
CA LEU A 13 33.11 -9.33 -10.28
C LEU A 13 32.66 -9.85 -8.90
N VAL A 14 33.54 -9.88 -7.90
CA VAL A 14 33.18 -10.23 -6.52
C VAL A 14 32.23 -9.20 -5.92
N ALA A 15 32.49 -7.91 -6.14
CA ALA A 15 31.59 -6.84 -5.70
C ALA A 15 30.20 -6.95 -6.37
N LEU A 16 30.16 -7.23 -7.67
CA LEU A 16 28.91 -7.44 -8.41
C LEU A 16 28.14 -8.66 -7.86
N ILE A 17 28.81 -9.78 -7.59
CA ILE A 17 28.19 -10.97 -7.01
C ILE A 17 27.65 -10.68 -5.61
N LEU A 18 28.39 -9.93 -4.77
CA LEU A 18 27.92 -9.52 -3.45
C LEU A 18 26.70 -8.61 -3.52
N VAL A 19 26.67 -7.65 -4.44
CA VAL A 19 25.52 -6.77 -4.66
C VAL A 19 24.32 -7.54 -5.19
N LEU A 20 24.52 -8.49 -6.11
CA LEU A 20 23.46 -9.33 -6.66
C LEU A 20 22.90 -10.30 -5.62
N SER A 21 23.75 -10.96 -4.84
CA SER A 21 23.35 -11.89 -3.78
C SER A 21 22.66 -11.17 -2.63
N ALA A 22 23.18 -10.00 -2.21
CA ALA A 22 22.48 -9.13 -1.29
C ALA A 22 21.09 -8.82 -1.85
N SER A 23 21.00 -8.24 -3.06
CA SER A 23 19.75 -7.90 -3.76
C SER A 23 18.74 -9.05 -3.85
N THR A 24 19.19 -10.28 -4.11
CA THR A 24 18.29 -11.45 -4.19
C THR A 24 17.76 -11.84 -2.81
N ILE A 25 18.60 -11.81 -1.78
CA ILE A 25 18.15 -12.04 -0.39
C ILE A 25 17.15 -10.96 0.02
N GLN A 26 17.37 -9.70 -0.39
CA GLN A 26 16.43 -8.59 -0.16
C GLN A 26 15.08 -8.86 -0.81
N TRP A 27 15.10 -9.32 -2.06
CA TRP A 27 13.90 -9.63 -2.83
C TRP A 27 13.07 -10.76 -2.21
N ILE A 28 13.72 -11.88 -1.87
CA ILE A 28 13.05 -13.04 -1.26
C ILE A 28 12.40 -12.65 0.05
N ALA A 29 13.10 -11.89 0.89
CA ALA A 29 12.58 -11.50 2.18
C ALA A 29 11.42 -10.50 2.07
N TYR A 30 11.48 -9.58 1.09
CA TYR A 30 10.36 -8.69 0.75
C TYR A 30 9.12 -9.48 0.28
N GLU A 31 9.28 -10.42 -0.65
CA GLU A 31 8.13 -11.21 -1.15
C GLU A 31 7.55 -12.12 -0.05
N ASN A 32 8.38 -12.67 0.84
CA ASN A 32 7.89 -13.42 2.01
C ASN A 32 7.09 -12.53 2.96
N ALA A 33 7.59 -11.32 3.26
CA ALA A 33 6.89 -10.36 4.10
C ALA A 33 5.59 -9.89 3.46
N ARG A 34 5.60 -9.61 2.15
CA ARG A 34 4.42 -9.27 1.37
C ARG A 34 3.39 -10.40 1.41
N THR A 35 3.83 -11.64 1.24
CA THR A 35 2.95 -12.82 1.28
C THR A 35 2.32 -12.97 2.67
N LYS A 36 3.13 -12.89 3.75
CA LYS A 36 2.64 -12.93 5.13
C LYS A 36 1.63 -11.82 5.41
N ALA A 37 1.95 -10.59 5.02
CA ALA A 37 1.05 -9.46 5.22
C ALA A 37 -0.23 -9.57 4.38
N SER A 38 -0.14 -10.06 3.14
CA SER A 38 -1.31 -10.30 2.28
C SER A 38 -2.23 -11.41 2.78
N ALA A 39 -1.74 -12.27 3.68
CA ALA A 39 -2.57 -13.27 4.36
C ALA A 39 -3.41 -12.67 5.50
N LEU A 40 -3.11 -11.45 5.95
CA LEU A 40 -3.90 -10.73 6.94
C LEU A 40 -5.22 -10.22 6.32
N PRO A 41 -6.27 -10.00 7.11
CA PRO A 41 -7.50 -9.40 6.58
C PRO A 41 -7.25 -7.98 6.03
N CYS A 42 -7.99 -7.60 4.98
CA CYS A 42 -8.09 -6.20 4.58
C CYS A 42 -8.80 -5.43 5.69
N ASN A 43 -8.08 -4.56 6.39
CA ASN A 43 -8.67 -3.71 7.41
C ASN A 43 -8.53 -2.25 6.96
N LEU A 44 -9.67 -1.65 6.62
CA LEU A 44 -9.77 -0.27 6.14
C LEU A 44 -9.97 0.74 7.28
N SER A 45 -9.88 0.30 8.54
CA SER A 45 -10.04 1.19 9.69
C SER A 45 -8.95 2.27 9.67
N PRO A 46 -9.32 3.53 9.96
CA PRO A 46 -8.35 4.61 10.09
C PRO A 46 -7.36 4.33 11.22
N ALA A 47 -6.08 4.53 10.95
CA ALA A 47 -5.01 4.41 11.94
C ALA A 47 -4.49 5.81 12.31
N PRO A 48 -4.82 6.32 13.52
CA PRO A 48 -4.43 7.68 13.93
C PRO A 48 -2.93 7.83 14.24
N TYR A 49 -2.21 6.73 14.43
CA TYR A 49 -0.78 6.72 14.63
C TYR A 49 -0.07 6.19 13.39
N ARG A 50 1.08 6.77 13.08
CA ARG A 50 1.90 6.37 11.96
C ARG A 50 3.34 6.15 12.40
N LEU A 51 3.90 5.04 11.96
CA LEU A 51 5.31 4.75 12.08
C LEU A 51 5.86 4.44 10.69
N GLU A 52 6.73 5.31 10.21
CA GLU A 52 7.49 5.04 9.00
C GLU A 52 8.77 4.33 9.40
N VAL A 53 8.93 3.10 8.93
CA VAL A 53 10.12 2.32 9.20
C VAL A 53 10.91 2.21 7.91
N GLU A 54 12.05 2.90 7.88
CA GLU A 54 13.11 2.62 6.92
C GLU A 54 13.85 1.36 7.37
N SER A 55 13.18 0.21 7.31
CA SER A 55 13.79 -1.08 7.64
C SER A 55 13.71 -2.02 6.46
N PHE A 56 14.81 -2.74 6.30
CA PHE A 56 15.04 -3.82 5.35
C PHE A 56 14.01 -4.94 5.43
N LEU A 57 13.42 -5.16 6.62
CA LEU A 57 12.45 -6.19 6.93
C LEU A 57 11.43 -5.64 7.93
N PRO A 58 10.13 -5.90 7.76
CA PRO A 58 9.22 -5.81 8.89
C PRO A 58 9.69 -6.80 9.96
N PRO A 59 9.94 -6.39 11.21
CA PRO A 59 10.19 -7.31 12.32
C PRO A 59 9.09 -8.38 12.33
N GLU A 60 9.45 -9.66 12.40
CA GLU A 60 8.45 -10.74 12.40
C GLU A 60 7.44 -10.56 13.54
N GLU A 61 7.90 -10.07 14.70
CA GLU A 61 7.06 -9.72 15.84
C GLU A 61 5.97 -8.67 15.52
N LEU A 62 6.21 -7.75 14.56
CA LEU A 62 5.20 -6.78 14.14
C LEU A 62 4.19 -7.40 13.16
N LEU A 63 4.65 -8.33 12.30
CA LEU A 63 3.76 -9.08 11.41
C LEU A 63 2.84 -10.02 12.18
N ASP A 64 3.36 -10.70 13.20
CA ASP A 64 2.56 -11.62 14.03
C ASP A 64 1.49 -10.90 14.87
N ARG A 65 1.72 -9.63 15.18
CA ARG A 65 0.77 -8.77 15.92
C ARG A 65 -0.15 -7.95 15.02
N ALA A 66 0.03 -8.01 13.70
CA ALA A 66 -0.76 -7.22 12.78
C ALA A 66 -2.21 -7.75 12.71
N VAL A 67 -3.15 -6.83 12.73
CA VAL A 67 -4.60 -7.10 12.66
C VAL A 67 -5.19 -6.79 11.28
N GLY A 68 -4.35 -6.37 10.36
CA GLY A 68 -4.72 -6.15 8.97
C GLY A 68 -3.58 -5.56 8.16
N HIS A 69 -3.80 -5.45 6.86
CA HIS A 69 -2.83 -4.88 5.94
C HIS A 69 -3.50 -3.94 4.93
N ARG A 70 -2.68 -3.05 4.38
CA ARG A 70 -3.02 -2.16 3.25
C ARG A 70 -1.83 -2.15 2.30
N TYR A 71 -2.10 -2.10 1.00
CA TYR A 71 -1.05 -2.11 -0.02
C TYR A 71 -1.18 -0.90 -0.91
N ASN A 72 -0.10 -0.13 -1.08
CA ASN A 72 -0.11 1.09 -1.89
C ASN A 72 1.13 1.17 -2.77
N ASP A 73 0.98 0.94 -4.08
CA ASP A 73 2.02 1.15 -5.11
C ASP A 73 3.43 0.67 -4.69
N GLY A 74 3.51 -0.51 -4.07
CA GLY A 74 4.78 -1.11 -3.62
C GLY A 74 5.23 -0.77 -2.20
N GLU A 75 4.51 0.09 -1.47
CA GLU A 75 4.64 0.25 -0.02
C GLU A 75 3.74 -0.76 0.69
N LEU A 76 4.34 -1.52 1.61
CA LEU A 76 3.62 -2.44 2.47
C LEU A 76 3.23 -1.71 3.76
N GLU A 77 1.94 -1.57 4.02
CA GLU A 77 1.40 -1.03 5.27
C GLU A 77 0.75 -2.16 6.07
N ILE A 78 1.10 -2.27 7.35
CA ILE A 78 0.43 -3.17 8.30
C ILE A 78 -0.22 -2.36 9.41
N LEU A 79 -1.34 -2.87 9.91
CA LEU A 79 -2.07 -2.27 11.03
C LEU A 79 -1.81 -3.06 12.31
N VAL A 80 -1.37 -2.37 13.35
CA VAL A 80 -1.05 -2.96 14.67
C VAL A 80 -1.95 -2.33 15.75
N PRO A 81 -2.54 -3.12 16.66
CA PRO A 81 -3.43 -2.64 17.73
C PRO A 81 -2.66 -2.07 18.93
N GLU A 82 -1.67 -1.23 18.66
CA GLU A 82 -0.85 -0.56 19.66
C GLU A 82 -0.61 0.90 19.23
N LYS A 83 -0.26 1.75 20.19
CA LYS A 83 0.18 3.13 19.91
C LYS A 83 1.69 3.14 19.73
N ILE A 84 2.14 3.06 18.49
CA ILE A 84 3.55 3.07 18.12
C ILE A 84 3.79 4.25 17.17
N GLY A 85 4.94 4.93 17.31
CA GLY A 85 5.26 6.10 16.48
C GLY A 85 4.54 7.37 16.92
N SER A 86 4.34 8.29 15.96
CA SER A 86 3.73 9.60 16.21
C SER A 86 2.28 9.64 15.74
N MET A 87 1.50 10.56 16.30
CA MET A 87 0.17 10.87 15.79
C MET A 87 0.28 11.39 14.36
N ASP A 88 -0.52 10.86 13.45
CA ASP A 88 -0.58 11.37 12.08
C ASP A 88 -1.07 12.83 12.11
N PRO A 89 -0.37 13.77 11.45
CA PRO A 89 -0.76 15.19 11.41
C PRO A 89 -2.19 15.44 10.96
N SER A 90 -2.74 14.60 10.06
CA SER A 90 -4.11 14.70 9.57
C SER A 90 -5.16 14.50 10.68
N TYR A 91 -4.82 13.73 11.73
CA TYR A 91 -5.72 13.48 12.87
C TYR A 91 -5.54 14.49 13.99
N LYS A 92 -4.35 15.11 14.10
CA LYS A 92 -4.02 16.03 15.20
C LYS A 92 -5.02 17.18 15.35
N HIS A 93 -5.65 17.60 14.25
CA HIS A 93 -6.57 18.73 14.20
C HIS A 93 -8.03 18.34 14.01
N LEU A 94 -8.36 17.05 13.93
CA LEU A 94 -9.68 16.62 13.48
C LEU A 94 -10.78 17.01 14.47
N THR A 95 -10.63 16.70 15.76
CA THR A 95 -11.64 17.07 16.77
C THR A 95 -11.86 18.58 16.81
N TRP A 96 -10.77 19.35 16.74
CA TRP A 96 -10.82 20.81 16.71
C TRP A 96 -11.57 21.31 15.46
N LEU A 97 -11.25 20.75 14.29
CA LEU A 97 -11.90 21.08 13.02
C LEU A 97 -13.40 20.78 13.07
N LEU A 98 -13.79 19.59 13.55
CA LEU A 98 -15.18 19.19 13.67
C LEU A 98 -15.94 20.08 14.67
N SER A 99 -15.33 20.44 15.79
CA SER A 99 -15.91 21.38 16.75
C SER A 99 -16.07 22.78 16.14
N TRP A 100 -15.08 23.25 15.38
CA TRP A 100 -15.17 24.54 14.70
C TRP A 100 -16.27 24.54 13.64
N LYS A 101 -16.35 23.50 12.81
CA LYS A 101 -17.42 23.31 11.79
C LYS A 101 -18.81 23.22 12.42
N LEU A 102 -18.95 22.51 13.53
CA LEU A 102 -20.21 22.45 14.26
C LEU A 102 -20.61 23.83 14.78
N ASN A 103 -19.70 24.57 15.42
CA ASN A 103 -20.01 25.92 15.91
C ASN A 103 -20.37 26.89 14.77
N ASP A 104 -19.64 26.83 13.65
CA ASP A 104 -19.93 27.60 12.44
C ASP A 104 -21.34 27.30 11.92
N SER A 105 -21.70 26.00 11.85
CA SER A 105 -23.05 25.60 11.43
C SER A 105 -24.16 26.06 12.38
N VAL A 106 -23.90 26.12 13.69
CA VAL A 106 -24.84 26.67 14.68
C VAL A 106 -25.00 28.17 14.48
N SER A 107 -23.91 28.90 14.18
CA SER A 107 -23.99 30.32 13.86
C SER A 107 -24.83 30.57 12.61
N SER A 108 -24.60 29.80 11.54
CA SER A 108 -25.41 29.90 10.33
C SER A 108 -26.87 29.56 10.59
N LEU A 109 -27.16 28.57 11.44
CA LEU A 109 -28.52 28.24 11.83
C LEU A 109 -29.22 29.43 12.48
N ARG A 110 -28.57 30.17 13.38
CA ARG A 110 -29.14 31.37 13.99
C ARG A 110 -29.48 32.44 12.96
N ASP A 111 -28.58 32.70 12.00
CA ASP A 111 -28.83 33.68 10.94
C ASP A 111 -30.10 33.34 10.14
N PHE A 112 -30.36 32.05 9.89
CA PHE A 112 -31.57 31.58 9.23
C PHE A 112 -32.80 31.55 10.14
N LEU A 113 -32.65 31.35 11.45
CA LEU A 113 -33.77 31.46 12.39
C LEU A 113 -34.28 32.90 12.48
N ASP A 114 -33.39 33.88 12.38
CA ASP A 114 -33.75 35.31 12.44
C ASP A 114 -34.46 35.79 11.16
N ASN A 115 -34.00 35.37 9.98
CA ASN A 115 -34.41 35.99 8.70
C ASN A 115 -34.75 35.01 7.57
N GLY A 116 -34.62 33.70 7.79
CA GLY A 116 -34.78 32.67 6.78
C GLY A 116 -36.19 32.07 6.70
N SER A 117 -36.44 31.40 5.59
CA SER A 117 -37.61 30.55 5.38
C SER A 117 -37.51 29.22 6.14
N ASP A 118 -38.64 28.54 6.36
CA ASP A 118 -38.66 27.23 7.04
C ASP A 118 -37.77 26.19 6.30
N GLU A 119 -37.73 26.24 4.97
CA GLU A 119 -36.87 25.37 4.16
C GLU A 119 -35.37 25.64 4.40
N GLU A 120 -34.97 26.91 4.52
CA GLU A 120 -33.59 27.30 4.82
C GLU A 120 -33.19 26.89 6.24
N VAL A 121 -34.09 27.02 7.21
CA VAL A 121 -33.89 26.55 8.59
C VAL A 121 -33.73 25.03 8.62
N GLN A 122 -34.56 24.28 7.89
CA GLN A 122 -34.44 22.83 7.77
C GLN A 122 -33.09 22.42 7.17
N MET A 123 -32.65 23.07 6.09
CA MET A 123 -31.34 22.81 5.48
C MET A 123 -30.18 23.11 6.44
N ALA A 124 -30.23 24.24 7.15
CA ALA A 124 -29.22 24.60 8.13
C ALA A 124 -29.16 23.59 9.29
N PHE A 125 -30.32 23.13 9.77
CA PHE A 125 -30.40 22.09 10.80
C PHE A 125 -29.77 20.77 10.35
N GLN A 126 -29.96 20.35 9.10
CA GLN A 126 -29.31 19.14 8.57
C GLN A 126 -27.77 19.26 8.59
N VAL A 127 -27.23 20.44 8.34
CA VAL A 127 -25.77 20.68 8.41
C VAL A 127 -25.27 20.57 9.85
N VAL A 128 -25.98 21.19 10.82
CA VAL A 128 -25.67 21.07 12.25
C VAL A 128 -25.69 19.60 12.69
N LYS A 129 -26.78 18.89 12.36
CA LYS A 129 -26.97 17.47 12.68
C LYS A 129 -25.84 16.61 12.16
N ARG A 130 -25.42 16.81 10.91
CA ARG A 130 -24.29 16.07 10.33
C ARG A 130 -22.99 16.34 11.08
N TYR A 131 -22.63 17.59 11.37
CA TYR A 131 -21.40 17.88 12.10
C TYR A 131 -21.44 17.42 13.57
N TYR A 132 -22.62 17.45 14.21
CA TYR A 132 -22.84 16.87 15.53
C TYR A 132 -22.57 15.35 15.51
N LEU A 133 -23.16 14.64 14.54
CA LEU A 133 -22.93 13.21 14.32
C LEU A 133 -21.45 12.90 14.06
N MET A 134 -20.79 13.63 13.15
CA MET A 134 -19.35 13.44 12.86
C MET A 134 -18.50 13.58 14.14
N LEU A 135 -18.78 14.60 14.97
CA LEU A 135 -18.04 14.81 16.22
C LEU A 135 -18.29 13.70 17.25
N ARG A 136 -19.52 13.17 17.33
CA ARG A 136 -19.87 12.02 18.19
C ARG A 136 -19.12 10.76 17.74
N LEU A 137 -19.15 10.47 16.44
CA LEU A 137 -18.58 9.27 15.82
C LEU A 137 -17.05 9.27 15.79
N GLU A 138 -16.41 10.45 15.87
CA GLU A 138 -14.94 10.59 15.86
C GLU A 138 -14.24 9.76 16.93
N LYS A 139 -14.81 9.70 18.14
CA LYS A 139 -14.24 8.90 19.23
C LYS A 139 -14.30 7.40 18.96
N GLU A 140 -15.37 6.93 18.33
CA GLU A 140 -15.63 5.51 18.10
C GLU A 140 -14.79 4.97 16.95
N TYR A 141 -14.71 5.72 15.85
CA TYR A 141 -14.06 5.24 14.65
C TYR A 141 -12.58 5.63 14.55
N CYS A 142 -12.18 6.78 15.11
CA CYS A 142 -10.89 7.39 14.77
C CYS A 142 -9.93 7.62 15.94
N ARG A 143 -10.37 7.46 17.19
CA ARG A 143 -9.49 7.45 18.37
C ARG A 143 -9.06 6.06 18.79
N LYS A 144 -8.99 5.13 17.84
CA LYS A 144 -8.53 3.76 18.09
C LYS A 144 -7.02 3.75 18.35
N ASN A 145 -6.55 2.86 19.22
CA ASN A 145 -5.11 2.63 19.40
C ASN A 145 -4.57 1.75 18.26
N LEU A 146 -4.65 2.27 17.03
CA LEU A 146 -4.19 1.61 15.81
C LEU A 146 -3.03 2.40 15.21
N THR A 147 -1.97 1.69 14.86
CA THR A 147 -0.81 2.26 14.16
C THR A 147 -0.72 1.68 12.75
N ALA A 148 -0.59 2.55 11.76
CA ALA A 148 -0.13 2.21 10.43
C ALA A 148 1.39 2.18 10.42
N VAL A 149 1.96 0.99 10.31
CA VAL A 149 3.40 0.80 10.13
C VAL A 149 3.67 0.68 8.64
N VAL A 150 4.32 1.70 8.06
CA VAL A 150 4.63 1.77 6.64
C VAL A 150 6.09 1.36 6.43
N PHE A 151 6.29 0.26 5.70
CA PHE A 151 7.62 -0.21 5.33
C PHE A 151 8.04 0.41 4.01
N ARG A 152 9.01 1.33 4.07
CA ARG A 152 9.58 1.90 2.86
C ARG A 152 10.70 1.02 2.33
N PRO A 153 10.69 0.67 1.03
CA PRO A 153 11.77 -0.11 0.44
C PRO A 153 13.08 0.69 0.48
N SER A 154 14.17 0.02 0.90
CA SER A 154 15.52 0.59 0.85
C SER A 154 15.88 1.06 -0.58
N PRO A 155 16.80 2.02 -0.77
CA PRO A 155 17.11 2.57 -2.09
C PRO A 155 17.41 1.53 -3.20
N PRO A 156 18.18 0.45 -2.95
CA PRO A 156 18.43 -0.59 -3.96
C PRO A 156 17.15 -1.36 -4.35
N LEU A 157 16.31 -1.69 -3.37
CA LEU A 157 15.04 -2.38 -3.60
C LEU A 157 14.03 -1.44 -4.29
N LYS A 158 14.03 -0.15 -3.95
CA LYS A 158 13.23 0.88 -4.62
C LYS A 158 13.58 0.98 -6.10
N TRP A 159 14.86 0.89 -6.46
CA TRP A 159 15.29 0.84 -7.86
C TRP A 159 14.84 -0.43 -8.57
N LEU A 160 14.95 -1.60 -7.93
CA LEU A 160 14.45 -2.86 -8.49
C LEU A 160 12.93 -2.87 -8.67
N LEU A 161 12.17 -2.37 -7.69
CA LEU A 161 10.71 -2.24 -7.77
C LEU A 161 10.31 -1.22 -8.83
N SER A 162 11.04 -0.10 -8.94
CA SER A 162 10.84 0.87 -10.02
C SER A 162 11.15 0.25 -11.38
N MET A 163 12.23 -0.52 -11.53
CA MET A 163 12.54 -1.25 -12.75
C MET A 163 11.46 -2.28 -13.09
N LYS A 164 10.94 -3.02 -12.11
CA LYS A 164 9.82 -3.97 -12.30
C LYS A 164 8.54 -3.27 -12.71
N SER A 165 8.18 -2.15 -12.07
CA SER A 165 7.01 -1.34 -12.40
C SER A 165 7.15 -0.72 -13.80
N SER A 166 8.30 -0.16 -14.13
CA SER A 166 8.61 0.37 -15.47
C SER A 166 8.62 -0.74 -16.52
N ALA A 167 9.17 -1.92 -16.20
CA ALA A 167 9.13 -3.10 -17.08
C ALA A 167 7.70 -3.62 -17.26
N GLY A 168 6.86 -3.61 -16.22
CA GLY A 168 5.45 -3.97 -16.29
C GLY A 168 4.64 -2.98 -17.14
N LYS A 169 4.93 -1.67 -17.01
CA LYS A 169 4.34 -0.61 -17.86
C LYS A 169 4.79 -0.72 -19.33
N LEU A 170 6.03 -1.13 -19.58
CA LEU A 170 6.56 -1.39 -20.92
C LEU A 170 6.08 -2.74 -21.50
N ALA A 171 5.84 -3.73 -20.65
CA ALA A 171 5.32 -5.05 -20.99
C ALA A 171 3.79 -5.09 -21.16
N GLY A 172 3.10 -3.96 -20.91
CA GLY A 172 1.67 -3.80 -21.17
C GLY A 172 1.28 -3.95 -22.65
N SER A 173 2.25 -3.95 -23.57
CA SER A 173 2.06 -4.42 -24.94
C SER A 173 2.63 -5.85 -25.11
N PRO A 174 1.84 -6.81 -25.59
CA PRO A 174 2.24 -8.22 -25.69
C PRO A 174 3.45 -8.44 -26.61
N ASP A 175 3.64 -7.59 -27.61
CA ASP A 175 4.78 -7.67 -28.53
C ASP A 175 6.10 -7.23 -27.89
N PHE A 176 6.04 -6.32 -26.92
CA PHE A 176 7.23 -5.76 -26.27
C PHE A 176 7.71 -6.66 -25.11
N SER A 177 6.79 -7.31 -24.41
CA SER A 177 7.11 -8.31 -23.38
C SER A 177 7.76 -9.56 -23.97
N ALA A 178 7.26 -10.07 -25.09
CA ALA A 178 7.88 -11.15 -25.85
C ALA A 178 9.28 -10.78 -26.35
N SER A 179 9.45 -9.54 -26.82
CA SER A 179 10.75 -9.04 -27.29
C SER A 179 11.78 -8.89 -26.17
N LEU A 180 11.37 -8.41 -24.98
CA LEU A 180 12.25 -8.31 -23.81
C LEU A 180 12.65 -9.69 -23.25
N LEU A 181 11.71 -10.63 -23.20
CA LEU A 181 11.99 -12.03 -22.86
C LEU A 181 12.96 -12.66 -23.88
N ALA A 182 12.71 -12.49 -25.18
CA ALA A 182 13.61 -12.99 -26.21
C ALA A 182 15.02 -12.38 -26.10
N LEU A 183 15.12 -11.08 -25.81
CA LEU A 183 16.40 -10.39 -25.64
C LEU A 183 17.16 -10.90 -24.41
N SER A 184 16.48 -11.04 -23.27
CA SER A 184 17.08 -11.53 -22.03
C SER A 184 17.50 -13.00 -22.14
N VAL A 185 16.70 -13.84 -22.80
CA VAL A 185 17.06 -15.22 -23.16
C VAL A 185 18.28 -15.24 -24.09
N ALA A 186 18.33 -14.38 -25.11
CA ALA A 186 19.47 -14.28 -26.02
C ALA A 186 20.78 -13.87 -25.29
N PHE A 187 20.69 -12.93 -24.35
CA PHE A 187 21.84 -12.56 -23.50
C PHE A 187 22.30 -13.72 -22.61
N LEU A 188 21.36 -14.49 -22.06
CA LEU A 188 21.65 -15.64 -21.19
C LEU A 188 22.31 -16.79 -21.98
N ILE A 189 21.81 -17.06 -23.19
CA ILE A 189 22.44 -17.98 -24.15
C ILE A 189 23.87 -17.53 -24.47
N SER A 190 24.05 -16.25 -24.80
CA SER A 190 25.36 -15.69 -25.14
C SER A 190 26.34 -15.81 -23.97
N ALA A 191 25.92 -15.44 -22.76
CA ALA A 191 26.75 -15.53 -21.57
C ALA A 191 27.18 -16.98 -21.24
N LEU A 192 26.25 -17.94 -21.37
CA LEU A 192 26.55 -19.36 -21.19
C LEU A 192 27.49 -19.90 -22.27
N PHE A 193 27.34 -19.43 -23.51
CA PHE A 193 28.26 -19.79 -24.59
C PHE A 193 29.68 -19.26 -24.33
N TRP A 194 29.82 -18.03 -23.86
CA TRP A 194 31.11 -17.46 -23.45
C TRP A 194 31.73 -18.20 -22.26
N LEU A 195 30.90 -18.57 -21.27
CA LEU A 195 31.33 -19.39 -20.13
C LEU A 195 31.84 -20.76 -20.58
N TRP A 196 31.11 -21.42 -21.50
CA TRP A 196 31.50 -22.69 -22.09
C TRP A 196 32.84 -22.58 -22.85
N LEU A 197 33.01 -21.57 -23.71
CA LEU A 197 34.27 -21.32 -24.42
C LEU A 197 35.44 -21.11 -23.43
N PHE A 198 35.20 -20.35 -22.37
CA PHE A 198 36.21 -20.11 -21.33
C PHE A 198 36.61 -21.42 -20.62
N LEU A 199 35.64 -22.24 -20.22
CA LEU A 199 35.89 -23.55 -19.58
C LEU A 199 36.64 -24.50 -20.53
N VAL A 200 36.24 -24.58 -21.79
CA VAL A 200 36.91 -25.38 -22.82
C VAL A 200 38.34 -24.92 -23.07
N SER A 201 38.60 -23.60 -23.00
CA SER A 201 39.94 -23.04 -23.15
C SER A 201 40.90 -23.42 -22.01
N LYS A 202 40.35 -23.66 -20.81
CA LYS A 202 41.08 -23.99 -19.58
C LYS A 202 41.33 -25.48 -19.36
N LEU A 203 40.66 -26.35 -20.10
CA LEU A 203 40.87 -27.80 -20.03
C LEU A 203 42.24 -28.18 -20.60
N SER A 204 43.08 -28.85 -19.79
CA SER A 204 44.43 -29.31 -20.18
C SER A 204 44.43 -30.61 -21.02
N LEU A 205 43.26 -31.02 -21.52
CA LEU A 205 43.08 -32.22 -22.32
C LEU A 205 43.53 -31.98 -23.78
N ARG A 206 44.12 -32.99 -24.43
CA ARG A 206 44.56 -32.94 -25.84
C ARG A 206 43.76 -33.91 -26.71
N GLY A 207 43.64 -33.57 -27.99
CA GLY A 207 43.04 -34.44 -29.03
C GLY A 207 41.54 -34.65 -28.88
N HIS A 208 41.05 -35.83 -29.31
CA HIS A 208 39.62 -36.19 -29.35
C HIS A 208 38.93 -36.14 -27.98
N LEU A 209 39.67 -36.36 -26.89
CA LEU A 209 39.13 -36.31 -25.52
C LEU A 209 38.67 -34.91 -25.13
N ARG A 210 39.39 -33.86 -25.58
CA ARG A 210 38.98 -32.46 -25.37
C ARG A 210 37.67 -32.15 -26.10
N VAL A 211 37.52 -32.67 -27.32
CA VAL A 211 36.32 -32.47 -28.14
C VAL A 211 35.11 -33.18 -27.50
N MET A 212 35.28 -34.41 -27.03
CA MET A 212 34.23 -35.16 -26.33
C MET A 212 33.78 -34.45 -25.05
N VAL A 213 34.71 -34.00 -24.20
CA VAL A 213 34.37 -33.29 -22.95
C VAL A 213 33.72 -31.94 -23.24
N ALA A 214 34.20 -31.20 -24.25
CA ALA A 214 33.57 -29.95 -24.67
C ALA A 214 32.13 -30.16 -25.17
N PHE A 215 31.89 -31.23 -25.91
CA PHE A 215 30.56 -31.58 -26.44
C PHE A 215 29.60 -32.00 -25.32
N VAL A 216 30.07 -32.81 -24.36
CA VAL A 216 29.28 -33.18 -23.18
C VAL A 216 28.94 -31.96 -22.33
N LEU A 217 29.89 -31.04 -22.11
CA LEU A 217 29.62 -29.78 -21.42
C LEU A 217 28.60 -28.92 -22.17
N LEU A 218 28.68 -28.86 -23.50
CA LEU A 218 27.72 -28.12 -24.33
C LEU A 218 26.31 -28.69 -24.16
N ILE A 219 26.16 -30.02 -24.23
CA ILE A 219 24.88 -30.71 -24.03
C ILE A 219 24.35 -30.45 -22.61
N LEU A 220 25.20 -30.50 -21.58
CA LEU A 220 24.78 -30.24 -20.20
C LEU A 220 24.31 -28.79 -20.02
N PHE A 221 25.05 -27.80 -20.52
CA PHE A 221 24.70 -26.38 -20.39
C PHE A 221 23.44 -26.00 -21.18
N PHE A 222 23.35 -26.42 -22.45
CA PHE A 222 22.19 -26.10 -23.29
C PHE A 222 20.97 -26.97 -22.94
N GLY A 223 21.18 -28.23 -22.56
CA GLY A 223 20.11 -29.13 -22.09
C GLY A 223 19.48 -28.66 -20.78
N SER A 224 20.29 -28.21 -19.81
CA SER A 224 19.76 -27.62 -18.57
C SER A 224 19.01 -26.31 -18.83
N MET A 225 19.43 -25.55 -19.85
CA MET A 225 18.77 -24.30 -20.22
C MET A 225 17.40 -24.56 -20.84
N ILE A 226 17.25 -25.55 -21.74
CA ILE A 226 15.96 -25.93 -22.33
C ILE A 226 14.98 -26.38 -21.23
N PHE A 227 15.45 -27.18 -20.27
CA PHE A 227 14.63 -27.61 -19.13
C PHE A 227 14.22 -26.43 -18.23
N ALA A 228 15.16 -25.53 -17.91
CA ALA A 228 14.89 -24.33 -17.12
C ALA A 228 13.94 -23.35 -17.83
N LEU A 229 14.09 -23.16 -19.14
CA LEU A 229 13.20 -22.34 -19.97
C LEU A 229 11.79 -22.93 -20.04
N ASN A 230 11.66 -24.25 -20.26
CA ASN A 230 10.35 -24.90 -20.23
C ASN A 230 9.69 -24.81 -18.85
N SER A 231 10.46 -24.90 -17.76
CA SER A 231 9.92 -24.71 -16.41
C SER A 231 9.46 -23.27 -16.19
N LEU A 232 10.22 -22.26 -16.61
CA LEU A 232 9.86 -20.84 -16.51
C LEU A 232 8.66 -20.46 -17.38
N LEU A 233 8.58 -21.01 -18.60
CA LEU A 233 7.47 -20.78 -19.52
C LEU A 233 6.20 -21.51 -19.07
N SER A 234 6.32 -22.73 -18.53
CA SER A 234 5.21 -23.48 -17.95
C SER A 234 4.67 -22.81 -16.68
N SER A 235 5.53 -22.21 -15.85
CA SER A 235 5.10 -21.42 -14.69
C SER A 235 4.52 -20.05 -15.05
N GLY A 236 4.75 -19.58 -16.28
CA GLY A 236 4.16 -18.35 -16.82
C GLY A 236 2.86 -18.55 -17.61
N MET A 237 2.49 -19.81 -17.92
CA MET A 237 1.29 -20.19 -18.68
C MET A 237 0.33 -21.09 -17.89
N ASP A 238 0.45 -21.14 -16.55
CA ASP A 238 -0.67 -21.57 -15.73
C ASP A 238 -1.67 -20.40 -15.66
N ASP A 239 -2.66 -20.45 -16.55
CA ASP A 239 -3.97 -19.78 -16.47
C ASP A 239 -4.79 -20.32 -15.26
N GLY A 240 -4.14 -20.58 -14.15
CA GLY A 240 -4.74 -20.99 -12.91
C GLY A 240 -4.65 -19.84 -11.96
N LYS A 241 -5.63 -18.91 -12.02
CA LYS A 241 -5.93 -17.90 -10.99
C LYS A 241 -4.78 -17.77 -9.99
N SER A 242 -3.81 -16.89 -10.27
CA SER A 242 -3.11 -16.24 -9.16
C SER A 242 -4.24 -15.89 -8.20
N PRO A 243 -4.27 -16.43 -6.95
CA PRO A 243 -5.36 -16.12 -6.07
C PRO A 243 -5.43 -14.62 -6.16
N SER A 244 -6.61 -14.11 -6.52
CA SER A 244 -6.89 -12.71 -6.37
C SER A 244 -6.66 -12.48 -4.87
N SER A 245 -5.41 -12.26 -4.46
CA SER A 245 -5.10 -11.35 -3.38
C SER A 245 -5.74 -10.11 -3.93
N GLN A 246 -7.01 -9.96 -3.58
CA GLN A 246 -7.77 -8.75 -3.73
C GLN A 246 -6.81 -7.76 -3.11
N GLU A 247 -6.02 -7.10 -3.95
CA GLU A 247 -5.13 -6.05 -3.47
C GLU A 247 -6.11 -5.21 -2.67
N CYS A 248 -5.83 -5.04 -1.37
CA CYS A 248 -6.61 -4.11 -0.56
C CYS A 248 -6.21 -2.73 -1.09
N ASP A 249 -6.61 -2.50 -2.35
CA ASP A 249 -6.20 -1.40 -3.19
C ASP A 249 -6.90 -0.25 -2.55
N VAL A 250 -6.04 0.64 -2.13
CA VAL A 250 -6.42 1.77 -1.34
C VAL A 250 -7.21 2.62 -2.34
N TRP A 251 -8.54 2.63 -2.18
CA TRP A 251 -9.22 3.90 -2.32
C TRP A 251 -8.50 4.81 -1.32
N HIS A 252 -7.46 5.49 -1.80
CA HIS A 252 -6.86 6.61 -1.12
C HIS A 252 -8.03 7.50 -0.76
N THR A 253 -8.06 8.03 0.47
CA THR A 253 -9.01 9.07 0.91
C THR A 253 -10.36 8.63 1.47
N MET A 254 -10.39 7.61 2.33
CA MET A 254 -11.13 7.86 3.57
C MET A 254 -10.16 8.26 4.67
N ASP A 255 -9.70 9.50 4.61
CA ASP A 255 -9.29 10.20 5.82
C ASP A 255 -10.43 10.05 6.83
N CYS A 256 -10.11 9.98 8.12
CA CYS A 256 -11.14 9.82 9.13
C CYS A 256 -12.29 10.84 8.95
N TYR A 257 -12.00 12.05 8.47
CA TYR A 257 -13.02 13.02 8.09
C TYR A 257 -14.05 12.47 7.08
N SER A 258 -13.61 11.86 5.97
CA SER A 258 -14.48 11.28 4.94
C SER A 258 -15.27 10.09 5.47
N LEU A 259 -14.64 9.22 6.29
CA LEU A 259 -15.34 8.12 6.96
C LEU A 259 -16.47 8.68 7.82
N LEU A 260 -16.16 9.63 8.69
CA LEU A 260 -17.14 10.27 9.56
C LEU A 260 -18.25 10.96 8.75
N PHE A 261 -17.92 11.55 7.60
CA PHE A 261 -18.90 12.21 6.75
C PHE A 261 -19.91 11.22 6.18
N ASN A 262 -19.46 10.08 5.65
CA ASN A 262 -20.34 9.05 5.10
C ASN A 262 -21.15 8.37 6.21
N GLU A 263 -20.52 8.01 7.32
CA GLU A 263 -21.23 7.41 8.47
C GLU A 263 -22.27 8.39 9.05
N ALA A 264 -21.93 9.68 9.16
CA ALA A 264 -22.89 10.69 9.62
C ALA A 264 -24.06 10.85 8.64
N PHE A 265 -23.82 10.72 7.33
CA PHE A 265 -24.87 10.77 6.30
C PHE A 265 -25.84 9.59 6.46
N ASP A 266 -25.32 8.37 6.61
CA ASP A 266 -26.12 7.16 6.79
C ASP A 266 -26.95 7.18 8.09
N HIS A 267 -26.48 7.89 9.11
CA HIS A 267 -27.19 8.07 10.38
C HIS A 267 -28.17 9.25 10.43
N MET A 268 -28.33 10.01 9.33
CA MET A 268 -29.22 11.18 9.35
C MET A 268 -30.70 10.82 9.46
N ASP A 269 -31.17 9.65 9.03
CA ASP A 269 -32.62 9.43 8.84
C ASP A 269 -33.42 9.07 10.10
N SER A 270 -32.82 8.76 11.26
CA SER A 270 -33.67 8.32 12.40
C SER A 270 -33.17 8.52 13.84
N ALA A 271 -31.87 8.42 14.13
CA ALA A 271 -31.42 8.31 15.53
C ALA A 271 -31.02 9.64 16.21
N ALA A 272 -30.65 10.67 15.43
CA ALA A 272 -29.91 11.81 15.97
C ALA A 272 -30.66 13.15 16.01
N THR A 273 -31.92 13.21 15.56
CA THR A 273 -32.69 14.47 15.57
C THR A 273 -32.88 14.98 16.99
N CYS A 274 -33.36 14.13 17.91
CA CYS A 274 -33.56 14.50 19.31
C CYS A 274 -32.25 14.89 20.01
N GLU A 275 -31.19 14.10 19.83
CA GLU A 275 -29.88 14.42 20.42
C GLU A 275 -29.31 15.75 19.90
N THR A 276 -29.53 16.06 18.62
CA THR A 276 -29.10 17.34 18.03
C THR A 276 -29.92 18.51 18.58
N LEU A 277 -31.23 18.31 18.79
CA LEU A 277 -32.10 19.31 19.42
C LEU A 277 -31.70 19.55 20.88
N ASP A 278 -31.40 18.49 21.65
CA ASP A 278 -30.85 18.62 23.01
C ASP A 278 -29.53 19.41 23.01
N TYR A 279 -28.63 19.09 22.07
CA TYR A 279 -27.37 19.82 21.91
C TYR A 279 -27.58 21.32 21.62
N LEU A 280 -28.60 21.65 20.82
CA LEU A 280 -28.95 23.02 20.46
C LEU A 280 -29.66 23.77 21.57
N ARG A 281 -30.41 23.09 22.44
CA ARG A 281 -31.16 23.71 23.56
C ARG A 281 -30.28 24.50 24.52
N ASP A 282 -29.06 24.04 24.75
CA ASP A 282 -28.08 24.76 25.59
C ASP A 282 -27.36 25.91 24.86
N ARG A 283 -27.62 26.07 23.56
CA ARG A 283 -26.91 27.00 22.68
C ARG A 283 -27.83 28.03 22.05
N LEU A 284 -29.08 27.69 21.79
CA LEU A 284 -30.08 28.59 21.28
C LEU A 284 -30.93 29.11 22.43
N ASP A 285 -31.43 30.33 22.32
CA ASP A 285 -32.40 30.85 23.28
C ASP A 285 -33.80 30.22 23.06
N ALA A 286 -34.73 30.50 23.98
CA ALA A 286 -36.06 29.90 23.94
C ALA A 286 -36.87 30.31 22.69
N GLN A 287 -36.62 31.51 22.15
CA GLN A 287 -37.31 31.99 20.95
C GLN A 287 -36.72 31.32 19.69
N GLU A 288 -35.40 31.25 19.59
CA GLU A 288 -34.67 30.55 18.54
C GLU A 288 -35.06 29.06 18.50
N MET A 289 -35.11 28.39 19.67
CA MET A 289 -35.54 27.00 19.78
C MET A 289 -36.99 26.79 19.33
N GLY A 290 -37.92 27.67 19.75
CA GLY A 290 -39.32 27.58 19.33
C GLY A 290 -39.49 27.73 17.81
N ARG A 291 -38.73 28.65 17.20
CA ARG A 291 -38.72 28.84 15.74
C ARG A 291 -38.15 27.62 14.99
N LEU A 292 -37.11 27.00 15.53
CA LEU A 292 -36.53 25.79 14.98
C LEU A 292 -37.52 24.62 15.03
N GLU A 293 -38.19 24.40 16.16
CA GLU A 293 -39.18 23.34 16.34
C GLU A 293 -40.37 23.49 15.37
N GLU A 294 -40.86 24.73 15.20
CA GLU A 294 -41.91 25.06 14.24
C GLU A 294 -41.48 24.73 12.80
N ALA A 295 -40.31 25.21 12.37
CA ALA A 295 -39.80 24.99 11.02
C ALA A 295 -39.56 23.49 10.72
N LEU A 296 -39.16 22.72 11.73
CA LEU A 296 -38.95 21.27 11.61
C LEU A 296 -40.26 20.46 11.72
N GLY A 297 -41.37 21.07 12.11
CA GLY A 297 -42.65 20.37 12.32
C GLY A 297 -42.61 19.33 13.44
N VAL A 298 -41.73 19.51 14.43
CA VAL A 298 -41.56 18.59 15.57
C VAL A 298 -41.91 19.31 16.87
N ALA A 299 -42.75 18.67 17.70
CA ALA A 299 -42.96 19.09 19.08
C ALA A 299 -41.98 18.31 19.96
N TYR A 300 -40.84 18.93 20.29
CA TYR A 300 -39.81 18.32 21.12
C TYR A 300 -40.09 18.62 22.60
N PRO A 301 -40.30 17.61 23.47
CA PRO A 301 -40.71 17.82 24.86
C PRO A 301 -39.59 18.38 25.77
#